data_AF-A0A6G3ZVK6-F1
#
_entry.id   AF-A0A6G3ZVK6-F1
#
_cell.length_a   1.000
_cell.length_b   1.000
_cell.length_c   1.000
_cell.angle_alpha   90.00
_cell.angle_beta   90.00
_cell.angle_gamma   90.00
#
_symmetry.space_group_name_H-M   'P 1'
#
loop_
_entity.id
_entity.type
_entity.pdbx_description
1 polymer ?
#
loop_
_entity_poly.entity_id
_entity_poly.type
_entity_poly.pdbx_seq_one_letter_code
_entity_poly.pdbx_strand_id
1 'polypeptide(L)'
;MGHIAAPYLFIRLRRKARVRKGNVVQLSHIAQMIVEPEYEKSLASLVIHKPQQQDGNRVLIDMMVIVRKVKELYPELQIEHFGEPHVLLEIYTDNKKPSPILIGIVWLLLFIGSGLAIMNFHADVSMLEVHQRIYELMTGKRVDHPLILQIPYSLGIGAGMVIFFNHLFKKKFNEEPSPLEVEMFMYQENVNHYVITEEYGKIHEGEDSK
;
A
#
# COMPACT_ATOMS: atom_id res chain seq x y z
N MET A 1 -14.89 -40.06 -34.22
CA MET A 1 -14.87 -38.59 -34.09
C MET A 1 -14.11 -38.24 -32.82
N GLY A 2 -12.94 -37.61 -32.94
CA GLY A 2 -12.24 -37.10 -31.76
C GLY A 2 -13.00 -35.88 -31.22
N HIS A 3 -13.38 -35.90 -29.95
CA HIS A 3 -13.84 -34.71 -29.25
C HIS A 3 -12.65 -33.74 -29.18
N ILE A 4 -12.65 -32.69 -30.01
CA ILE A 4 -11.77 -31.55 -29.79
C ILE A 4 -12.33 -30.88 -28.54
N ALA A 5 -11.63 -31.06 -27.40
CA ALA A 5 -11.97 -30.34 -26.19
C ALA A 5 -11.92 -28.84 -26.51
N ALA A 6 -12.94 -28.09 -26.06
CA ALA A 6 -12.93 -26.64 -26.22
C ALA A 6 -11.66 -26.08 -25.56
N PRO A 7 -10.95 -25.14 -26.20
CA PRO A 7 -9.73 -24.57 -25.63
C PRO A 7 -10.06 -23.81 -24.34
N TYR A 8 -9.12 -23.81 -23.41
CA TYR A 8 -9.31 -23.19 -22.08
C TYR A 8 -8.35 -22.00 -21.89
N LEU A 9 -8.92 -20.87 -21.51
CA LEU A 9 -8.20 -19.72 -20.98
C LEU A 9 -8.27 -19.73 -19.46
N PHE A 10 -7.15 -20.06 -18.82
CA PHE A 10 -6.98 -19.87 -17.39
C PHE A 10 -6.51 -18.44 -17.16
N ILE A 11 -7.26 -17.67 -16.38
CA ILE A 11 -6.97 -16.26 -16.13
C ILE A 11 -6.91 -15.95 -14.64
N ARG A 12 -5.86 -15.25 -14.24
CA ARG A 12 -5.70 -14.72 -12.88
C ARG A 12 -5.50 -13.22 -12.93
N LEU A 13 -6.49 -12.48 -12.43
CA LEU A 13 -6.42 -11.03 -12.38
C LEU A 13 -5.41 -10.57 -11.31
N ARG A 14 -4.74 -9.46 -11.59
CA ARG A 14 -3.85 -8.80 -10.63
C ARG A 14 -4.70 -7.97 -9.67
N ARG A 15 -4.37 -7.94 -8.38
CA ARG A 15 -5.03 -7.03 -7.41
C ARG A 15 -5.03 -5.57 -7.87
N LYS A 16 -3.90 -5.14 -8.45
CA LYS A 16 -3.69 -3.77 -8.92
C LYS A 16 -2.89 -3.75 -10.21
N ALA A 17 -3.17 -2.75 -11.03
CA ALA A 17 -2.38 -2.40 -12.20
C ALA A 17 -2.20 -0.89 -12.30
N ARG A 18 -1.09 -0.45 -12.89
CA ARG A 18 -0.79 0.97 -13.11
C ARG A 18 -0.64 1.24 -14.58
N VAL A 19 -1.35 2.25 -15.08
CA VAL A 19 -1.26 2.69 -16.46
C VAL A 19 -1.02 4.20 -16.53
N ARG A 20 -0.19 4.62 -17.48
CA ARG A 20 0.02 6.04 -17.73
C ARG A 20 -1.24 6.62 -18.39
N LYS A 21 -1.64 7.82 -17.98
CA LYS A 21 -2.76 8.54 -18.62
C LYS A 21 -2.55 8.63 -20.15
N GLY A 22 -3.56 8.22 -20.90
CA GLY A 22 -3.53 8.17 -22.38
C GLY A 22 -3.08 6.84 -22.99
N ASN A 23 -2.51 5.92 -22.21
CA ASN A 23 -2.16 4.59 -22.71
C ASN A 23 -3.35 3.63 -22.60
N VAL A 24 -3.49 2.74 -23.58
CA VAL A 24 -4.49 1.68 -23.54
C VAL A 24 -4.13 0.59 -22.54
N VAL A 25 -5.16 -0.01 -21.93
CA VAL A 25 -5.02 -1.12 -21.00
C VAL A 25 -5.28 -2.42 -21.77
N GLN A 26 -4.24 -3.24 -21.91
CA GLN A 26 -4.33 -4.56 -22.52
C GLN A 26 -4.53 -5.63 -21.44
N LEU A 27 -5.07 -6.79 -21.82
CA LEU A 27 -5.31 -7.89 -20.89
C LEU A 27 -4.03 -8.33 -20.15
N SER A 28 -2.90 -8.38 -20.85
CA SER A 28 -1.59 -8.71 -20.27
C SER A 28 -1.11 -7.73 -19.18
N HIS A 29 -1.59 -6.48 -19.20
CA HIS A 29 -1.27 -5.49 -18.15
C HIS A 29 -1.98 -5.78 -16.83
N ILE A 30 -3.16 -6.42 -16.89
CA ILE A 30 -4.07 -6.58 -15.75
C ILE A 30 -4.25 -8.03 -15.31
N ALA A 31 -3.83 -9.02 -16.11
CA ALA A 31 -4.00 -10.42 -15.82
C ALA A 31 -2.77 -11.26 -16.19
N GLN A 32 -2.60 -12.37 -15.48
CA GLN A 32 -1.80 -13.51 -15.93
C GLN A 32 -2.74 -14.49 -16.63
N MET A 33 -2.27 -15.10 -17.71
CA MET A 33 -3.09 -15.96 -18.57
C MET A 33 -2.27 -17.17 -19.01
N ILE A 34 -2.92 -18.32 -19.04
CA ILE A 34 -2.40 -19.57 -19.59
C ILE A 34 -3.45 -20.05 -20.59
N VAL A 35 -3.04 -20.21 -21.84
CA VAL A 35 -3.89 -20.58 -22.98
C VAL A 35 -3.00 -21.18 -24.06
N GLU A 36 -3.58 -21.88 -25.03
CA GLU A 36 -2.84 -22.42 -26.16
C GLU A 36 -2.10 -21.31 -26.95
N PRO A 37 -0.88 -21.58 -27.47
CA PRO A 37 -0.02 -20.56 -28.09
C PRO A 37 -0.65 -19.79 -29.26
N GLU A 38 -1.66 -20.37 -29.91
CA GLU A 38 -2.40 -19.74 -31.01
C GLU A 38 -3.23 -18.52 -30.56
N TYR A 39 -3.74 -18.52 -29.32
CA TYR A 39 -4.52 -17.42 -28.77
C TYR A 39 -3.68 -16.41 -27.99
N GLU A 40 -2.52 -16.82 -27.47
CA GLU A 40 -1.74 -16.07 -26.48
C GLU A 40 -1.42 -14.63 -26.92
N LYS A 41 -0.89 -14.43 -28.14
CA LYS A 41 -0.53 -13.09 -28.62
C LYS A 41 -1.74 -12.18 -28.82
N SER A 42 -2.83 -12.74 -29.34
CA SER A 42 -4.07 -12.02 -29.62
C SER A 42 -4.72 -11.57 -28.31
N LEU A 43 -4.86 -12.50 -27.36
CA LEU A 43 -5.41 -12.23 -26.04
C LEU A 43 -4.52 -11.29 -25.22
N ALA A 44 -3.19 -11.43 -25.27
CA ALA A 44 -2.28 -10.56 -24.54
C ALA A 44 -2.39 -9.09 -24.97
N SER A 45 -2.69 -8.83 -26.24
CA SER A 45 -2.84 -7.49 -26.82
C SER A 45 -4.27 -6.96 -26.85
N LEU A 46 -5.26 -7.76 -26.42
CA LEU A 46 -6.67 -7.41 -26.35
C LEU A 46 -6.88 -6.17 -25.47
N VAL A 47 -7.50 -5.14 -26.03
CA VAL A 47 -7.72 -3.86 -25.33
C VAL A 47 -8.95 -3.95 -24.43
N ILE A 48 -8.72 -3.94 -23.11
CA ILE A 48 -9.75 -4.04 -22.09
C ILE A 48 -10.31 -2.67 -21.71
N HIS A 49 -9.46 -1.65 -21.58
CA HIS A 49 -9.92 -0.30 -21.25
C HIS A 49 -9.10 0.78 -21.96
N LYS A 50 -9.73 1.90 -22.25
CA LYS A 50 -9.07 3.11 -22.75
C LYS A 50 -9.36 4.24 -21.76
N PRO A 51 -8.43 4.57 -20.85
CA PRO A 51 -8.58 5.64 -19.89
C PRO A 51 -9.01 6.95 -20.55
N GLN A 52 -10.23 7.40 -20.26
CA GLN A 52 -10.77 8.68 -20.71
C GLN A 52 -10.53 9.77 -19.65
N GLN A 53 -10.72 11.04 -20.02
CA GLN A 53 -10.53 12.14 -19.07
C GLN A 53 -11.50 12.09 -17.88
N GLN A 54 -12.68 11.49 -18.07
CA GLN A 54 -13.73 11.34 -17.06
C GLN A 54 -13.45 10.22 -16.04
N ASP A 55 -12.53 9.31 -16.34
CA ASP A 55 -12.25 8.10 -15.54
C ASP A 55 -11.48 8.41 -14.24
N GLY A 56 -11.20 9.68 -13.96
CA GLY A 56 -10.43 10.09 -12.80
C GLY A 56 -9.04 9.45 -12.76
N ASN A 57 -8.58 9.10 -11.56
CA ASN A 57 -7.26 8.49 -11.31
C ASN A 57 -7.34 6.99 -11.00
N ARG A 58 -8.55 6.43 -10.89
CA ARG A 58 -8.79 5.03 -10.52
C ARG A 58 -10.01 4.50 -11.25
N VAL A 59 -9.90 3.29 -11.78
CA VAL A 59 -10.98 2.57 -12.45
C VAL A 59 -10.97 1.13 -11.96
N LEU A 60 -12.15 0.59 -11.66
CA LEU A 60 -12.30 -0.83 -11.38
C LEU A 60 -12.65 -1.57 -12.67
N ILE A 61 -11.89 -2.63 -12.98
CA ILE A 61 -12.18 -3.53 -14.11
C ILE A 61 -12.55 -4.88 -13.53
N ASP A 62 -13.81 -5.28 -13.66
CA ASP A 62 -14.28 -6.59 -13.22
C ASP A 62 -14.04 -7.69 -14.28
N MET A 63 -14.15 -8.94 -13.83
CA MET A 63 -13.99 -10.13 -14.67
C MET A 63 -15.06 -10.24 -15.77
N MET A 64 -16.28 -9.74 -15.56
CA MET A 64 -17.37 -9.84 -16.54
C MET A 64 -17.09 -8.99 -17.78
N VAL A 65 -16.49 -7.79 -17.62
CA VAL A 65 -16.02 -6.97 -18.75
C VAL A 65 -14.98 -7.72 -19.58
N ILE A 66 -14.07 -8.44 -18.92
CA ILE A 66 -13.04 -9.24 -19.59
C ILE A 66 -13.67 -10.43 -20.31
N VAL A 67 -14.55 -11.20 -19.65
CA VAL A 67 -15.28 -12.33 -20.25
C VAL A 67 -16.00 -11.90 -21.51
N ARG A 68 -16.73 -10.77 -21.46
CA ARG A 68 -17.46 -10.24 -22.62
C ARG A 68 -16.54 -9.99 -23.80
N LYS A 69 -15.42 -9.29 -23.58
CA LYS A 69 -14.44 -8.97 -24.64
C LYS A 69 -13.71 -10.18 -25.19
N VAL A 70 -13.40 -11.16 -24.35
CA VAL A 70 -12.78 -12.40 -24.80
C VAL A 70 -13.77 -13.21 -25.64
N LYS A 71 -15.02 -13.34 -25.19
CA LYS A 71 -16.08 -14.07 -25.91
C LYS A 71 -16.51 -13.39 -27.20
N GLU A 72 -16.39 -12.07 -27.32
CA GLU A 72 -16.57 -11.35 -28.59
C GLU A 72 -15.54 -11.75 -29.66
N LEU A 73 -14.31 -12.09 -29.23
CA LEU A 73 -13.22 -12.46 -30.14
C LEU A 73 -13.13 -13.98 -30.37
N TYR A 74 -13.36 -14.78 -29.32
CA TYR A 74 -13.28 -16.24 -29.32
C TYR A 74 -14.48 -16.84 -28.54
N PRO A 75 -15.65 -16.98 -29.19
CA PRO A 75 -16.87 -17.50 -28.54
C PRO A 75 -16.71 -18.90 -27.94
N GLU A 76 -15.88 -19.75 -28.56
CA GLU A 76 -15.62 -21.14 -28.20
C GLU A 76 -14.74 -21.33 -26.97
N LEU A 77 -13.91 -20.33 -26.63
CA LEU A 77 -12.90 -20.40 -25.58
C LEU A 77 -13.55 -20.44 -24.20
N GLN A 78 -13.32 -21.50 -23.43
CA GLN A 78 -13.82 -21.59 -22.04
C GLN A 78 -12.91 -20.78 -21.13
N ILE A 79 -13.48 -20.00 -20.21
CA ILE A 79 -12.72 -19.09 -19.34
C ILE A 79 -12.81 -19.60 -17.91
N GLU A 80 -11.67 -19.93 -17.34
CA GLU A 80 -11.52 -20.37 -15.95
C GLU A 80 -10.79 -19.29 -15.16
N HIS A 81 -11.50 -18.66 -14.23
CA HIS A 81 -10.98 -17.55 -13.44
C HIS A 81 -10.41 -18.02 -12.09
N PHE A 82 -9.28 -17.42 -11.69
CA PHE A 82 -8.64 -17.67 -10.41
C PHE A 82 -8.26 -16.36 -9.71
N GLY A 83 -8.40 -16.31 -8.39
CA GLY A 83 -7.99 -15.19 -7.57
C GLY A 83 -9.04 -14.07 -7.53
N GLU A 84 -8.59 -12.82 -7.64
CA GLU A 84 -9.47 -11.67 -7.46
C GLU A 84 -10.43 -11.50 -8.64
N PRO A 85 -11.72 -11.19 -8.40
CA PRO A 85 -12.71 -11.01 -9.46
C PRO A 85 -12.60 -9.65 -10.18
N HIS A 86 -11.67 -8.80 -9.76
CA HIS A 86 -11.48 -7.46 -10.32
C HIS A 86 -10.01 -7.01 -10.23
N VAL A 87 -9.72 -5.94 -10.97
CA VAL A 87 -8.45 -5.21 -10.93
C VAL A 87 -8.72 -3.74 -10.63
N LEU A 88 -8.07 -3.19 -9.60
CA LEU A 88 -8.02 -1.75 -9.40
C LEU A 88 -6.93 -1.15 -10.27
N LEU A 89 -7.34 -0.45 -11.33
CA LEU A 89 -6.46 0.25 -12.25
C LEU A 89 -6.18 1.67 -11.74
N GLU A 90 -4.93 1.95 -11.38
CA GLU A 90 -4.44 3.29 -11.06
C GLU A 90 -3.93 3.99 -12.33
N ILE A 91 -4.61 5.07 -12.72
CA ILE A 91 -4.19 5.92 -13.83
C ILE A 91 -3.29 7.00 -13.26
N TYR A 92 -1.98 6.92 -13.55
CA TYR A 92 -1.02 7.89 -13.06
C TYR A 92 -0.62 8.88 -14.15
N THR A 93 -0.31 10.09 -13.70
CA THR A 93 0.44 11.09 -14.47
C THR A 93 1.84 11.20 -13.89
N ASP A 94 2.77 11.78 -14.64
CA ASP A 94 4.11 12.02 -14.10
C ASP A 94 4.00 12.95 -12.89
N ASN A 95 4.36 12.43 -11.72
CA ASN A 95 4.23 13.16 -10.46
C ASN A 95 5.12 14.41 -10.52
N LYS A 96 4.58 15.55 -10.06
CA LYS A 96 5.42 16.70 -9.74
C LYS A 96 6.37 16.30 -8.61
N LYS A 97 7.66 16.56 -8.78
CA LYS A 97 8.65 16.34 -7.71
C LYS A 97 8.23 17.16 -6.48
N PRO A 98 8.24 16.57 -5.28
CA PRO A 98 7.89 17.30 -4.07
C PRO A 98 8.87 18.46 -3.86
N SER A 99 8.35 19.59 -3.37
CA SER A 99 9.16 20.78 -3.14
C SER A 99 10.10 20.55 -1.94
N PRO A 100 11.43 20.70 -2.10
CA PRO A 100 12.38 20.51 -1.00
C PRO A 100 12.13 21.50 0.15
N ILE A 101 11.63 22.71 -0.16
CA ILE A 101 11.27 23.72 0.84
C ILE A 101 10.10 23.22 1.70
N LEU A 102 9.08 22.65 1.06
CA LEU A 102 7.89 22.16 1.76
C LEU A 102 8.24 20.94 2.63
N ILE A 103 9.13 20.07 2.14
CA ILE A 103 9.71 18.98 2.95
C ILE A 103 10.42 19.54 4.17
N GLY A 104 11.25 20.57 4.02
CA GLY A 104 11.96 21.22 5.13
C GLY A 104 11.01 21.79 6.19
N ILE A 105 9.93 22.44 5.77
CA ILE A 105 8.90 22.97 6.67
C ILE A 105 8.21 21.85 7.45
N VAL A 106 7.79 20.79 6.76
CA VAL A 106 7.16 19.62 7.41
C VAL A 106 8.12 18.97 8.40
N TRP A 107 9.40 18.85 8.06
CA TRP A 107 10.40 18.27 8.94
C TRP A 107 10.62 19.10 10.21
N LEU A 108 10.69 20.42 10.08
CA LEU A 108 10.78 21.33 11.23
C LEU A 108 9.55 21.22 12.14
N LEU A 109 8.36 21.19 11.54
CA LEU A 109 7.11 21.06 12.28
C LEU A 109 7.04 19.74 13.05
N LEU A 110 7.45 18.63 12.41
CA LEU A 110 7.54 17.32 13.07
C LEU A 110 8.59 17.30 14.17
N PHE A 111 9.76 17.89 13.96
CA PHE A 111 10.81 17.98 14.97
C PHE A 111 10.33 18.71 16.23
N ILE A 112 9.73 19.88 16.06
CA ILE A 112 9.19 20.67 17.18
C ILE A 112 8.02 19.93 17.85
N GLY A 113 7.09 19.39 17.06
CA GLY A 113 5.92 18.67 17.58
C GLY A 113 6.31 17.43 18.39
N SER A 114 7.23 16.60 17.88
CA SER A 114 7.76 15.44 18.61
C SER A 114 8.53 15.85 19.85
N GLY A 115 9.34 16.91 19.78
CA GLY A 115 10.05 17.44 20.94
C GLY A 115 9.11 17.88 22.07
N LEU A 116 8.05 18.62 21.72
CA LEU A 116 7.00 19.04 22.65
C LEU A 116 6.27 17.84 23.25
N ALA A 117 5.91 16.84 22.44
CA ALA A 117 5.25 15.63 22.93
C ALA A 117 6.13 14.86 23.93
N ILE A 118 7.42 14.70 23.63
CA ILE A 118 8.38 14.05 24.52
C ILE A 118 8.50 14.82 25.84
N MET A 119 8.65 16.14 25.78
CA MET A 119 8.74 16.99 26.98
C MET A 119 7.48 16.90 27.83
N ASN A 120 6.29 16.98 27.21
CA ASN A 120 5.02 16.87 27.91
C ASN A 120 4.88 15.50 28.58
N PHE A 121 5.26 14.42 27.90
CA PHE A 121 5.24 13.09 28.51
C PHE A 121 6.19 13.01 29.71
N HIS A 122 7.41 13.55 29.60
CA HIS A 122 8.37 13.56 30.70
C HIS A 122 7.91 14.40 31.89
N ALA A 123 7.20 15.49 31.63
CA ALA A 123 6.60 16.33 32.66
C ALA A 123 5.41 15.64 33.32
N ASP A 124 4.54 15.01 32.54
CA ASP A 124 3.32 14.32 33.02
C ASP A 124 3.66 13.13 33.92
N VAL A 125 4.67 12.34 33.55
CA VAL A 125 5.13 11.22 34.39
C VAL A 125 6.18 11.63 35.44
N SER A 126 6.47 12.93 35.57
CA SER A 126 7.50 13.48 36.46
C SER A 126 8.84 12.72 36.38
N MET A 127 9.37 12.49 35.17
CA MET A 127 10.59 11.67 34.97
C MET A 127 11.78 12.12 35.84
N LEU A 128 11.90 13.42 36.10
CA LEU A 128 12.95 13.93 36.97
C LEU A 128 12.79 13.44 38.41
N GLU A 129 11.59 13.54 38.98
CA GLU A 129 11.30 13.10 40.35
C GLU A 129 11.49 11.59 40.49
N VAL A 130 11.08 10.82 39.48
CA VAL A 130 11.31 9.38 39.41
C VAL A 130 12.80 9.06 39.46
N HIS A 131 13.62 9.71 38.63
CA HIS A 131 15.07 9.51 38.64
C HIS A 131 15.70 9.94 39.97
N GLN A 132 15.28 11.08 40.54
CA GLN A 132 15.75 11.53 41.85
C GLN A 132 15.45 10.49 42.94
N ARG A 133 14.23 9.94 42.93
CA ARG A 133 13.80 8.95 43.92
C ARG A 133 14.55 7.63 43.78
N ILE A 134 14.74 7.14 42.55
CA ILE A 134 15.55 5.94 42.30
C ILE A 134 16.98 6.16 42.79
N TYR A 135 17.58 7.30 42.47
CA TYR A 135 18.94 7.62 42.92
C TYR A 135 19.04 7.70 44.45
N GLU A 136 18.06 8.31 45.11
CA GLU A 136 17.99 8.39 46.57
C GLU A 136 17.84 7.00 47.21
N LEU A 137 16.98 6.13 46.67
CA LEU A 137 16.82 4.77 47.18
C LEU A 137 18.09 3.93 47.05
N MET A 138 18.89 4.17 46.00
CA MET A 138 20.14 3.44 45.78
C MET A 138 21.33 3.98 46.60
N THR A 139 21.38 5.29 46.82
CA THR A 139 22.57 5.96 47.38
C THR A 139 22.36 6.56 48.77
N GLY A 140 21.11 6.67 49.21
CA GLY A 140 20.70 7.40 50.42
C GLY A 140 20.83 8.92 50.31
N LYS A 141 21.20 9.46 49.14
CA LYS A 141 21.43 10.90 48.92
C LYS A 141 20.43 11.45 47.92
N ARG A 142 19.88 12.62 48.24
CA ARG A 142 19.05 13.39 47.32
C ARG A 142 19.93 14.35 46.52
N VAL A 143 19.81 14.30 45.20
CA VAL A 143 20.54 15.15 44.27
C VAL A 143 19.55 15.69 43.24
N ASP A 144 19.63 16.99 42.91
CA ASP A 144 18.67 17.65 42.03
C ASP A 144 18.69 17.08 40.60
N HIS A 145 19.87 16.71 40.10
CA HIS A 145 20.06 16.17 38.75
C HIS A 145 20.92 14.90 38.78
N PRO A 146 20.30 13.70 38.91
CA PRO A 146 21.03 12.43 38.92
C PRO A 146 21.52 12.05 37.50
N LEU A 147 22.60 12.70 37.06
CA LEU A 147 23.16 12.55 35.71
C LEU A 147 23.53 11.11 35.34
N ILE A 148 23.93 10.30 36.33
CA ILE A 148 24.29 8.90 36.12
C ILE A 148 23.11 8.04 35.63
N LEU A 149 21.87 8.44 35.92
CA LEU A 149 20.66 7.81 35.39
C LEU A 149 20.21 8.48 34.09
N GLN A 150 20.27 9.81 34.03
CA GLN A 150 19.75 10.59 32.89
C GLN A 150 20.54 10.37 31.60
N ILE A 151 21.88 10.24 31.67
CA ILE A 151 22.72 10.05 30.47
C ILE A 151 22.43 8.68 29.82
N PRO A 152 22.51 7.54 30.54
CA PRO A 152 22.15 6.25 29.95
C PRO A 152 20.69 6.18 29.51
N TYR A 153 19.77 6.79 30.25
CA TYR A 153 18.36 6.87 29.88
C TYR A 153 18.17 7.58 28.53
N SER A 154 18.79 8.75 28.33
CA SER A 154 18.68 9.53 27.10
C SER A 154 19.29 8.79 25.91
N LEU A 155 20.45 8.14 26.11
CA LEU A 155 21.07 7.28 25.11
C LEU A 155 20.19 6.06 24.79
N GLY A 156 19.59 5.46 25.80
CA GLY A 156 18.68 4.32 25.66
C GLY A 156 17.43 4.66 24.86
N ILE A 157 16.83 5.84 25.08
CA ILE A 157 15.72 6.33 24.27
C ILE A 157 16.16 6.55 22.82
N GLY A 158 17.26 7.26 22.59
CA GLY A 158 17.75 7.53 21.25
C GLY A 158 18.07 6.25 20.48
N ALA A 159 18.83 5.34 21.10
CA ALA A 159 19.18 4.04 20.53
C ALA A 159 17.93 3.16 20.32
N GLY A 160 17.02 3.12 21.30
CA GLY A 160 15.76 2.40 21.22
C GLY A 160 14.90 2.87 20.06
N MET A 161 14.80 4.19 19.84
CA MET A 161 14.09 4.75 18.69
C MET A 161 14.76 4.39 17.37
N VAL A 162 16.09 4.46 17.27
CA VAL A 162 16.82 4.06 16.04
C VAL A 162 16.62 2.57 15.73
N ILE A 163 16.62 1.72 16.75
CA ILE A 163 16.41 0.26 16.60
C ILE A 163 14.95 -0.05 16.28
N PHE A 164 13.99 0.60 16.94
CA PHE A 164 12.56 0.40 16.71
C PHE A 164 12.14 0.85 15.31
N PHE A 165 12.64 2.01 14.87
CA PHE A 165 12.42 2.55 13.52
C PHE A 165 13.48 2.07 12.52
N ASN A 166 14.15 0.94 12.76
CA ASN A 166 15.22 0.40 11.92
C ASN A 166 14.72 -0.02 10.52
N HIS A 167 14.48 0.99 9.68
CA HIS A 167 14.31 0.94 8.24
C HIS A 167 15.36 1.85 7.54
N LEU A 168 16.08 2.71 8.30
CA LEU A 168 17.15 3.58 7.80
C LEU A 168 18.47 2.83 7.53
N PHE A 169 18.75 1.75 8.26
CA PHE A 169 19.85 0.85 7.95
C PHE A 169 19.28 -0.36 7.20
N LYS A 170 19.64 -0.51 5.93
CA LYS A 170 19.23 -1.62 5.03
C LYS A 170 19.62 -3.04 5.51
N LYS A 171 20.10 -3.19 6.75
CA LYS A 171 20.56 -4.46 7.31
C LYS A 171 19.39 -5.11 8.05
N LYS A 172 18.61 -5.93 7.31
CA LYS A 172 17.59 -6.81 7.87
C LYS A 172 18.26 -7.80 8.82
N PHE A 173 18.22 -7.53 10.12
CA PHE A 173 18.60 -8.52 11.13
C PHE A 173 17.47 -9.51 11.42
N ASN A 174 16.23 -9.20 11.02
CA ASN A 174 15.04 -10.04 11.21
C ASN A 174 14.21 -10.09 9.90
N GLU A 175 13.60 -11.24 9.61
CA GLU A 175 12.73 -11.44 8.42
C GLU A 175 11.28 -11.02 8.67
N GLU A 176 10.90 -10.83 9.93
CA GLU A 176 9.57 -10.40 10.35
C GLU A 176 9.31 -8.92 10.03
N PRO A 177 8.10 -8.56 9.58
CA PRO A 177 7.74 -7.17 9.33
C PRO A 177 7.72 -6.38 10.64
N SER A 178 8.19 -5.13 10.59
CA SER A 178 8.11 -4.25 11.76
C SER A 178 6.65 -3.88 12.08
N PRO A 179 6.32 -3.55 13.34
CA PRO A 179 4.96 -3.13 13.70
C PRO A 179 4.41 -1.97 12.83
N LEU A 180 5.27 -1.02 12.45
CA LEU A 180 4.89 0.07 11.56
C LEU A 180 4.59 -0.41 10.13
N GLU A 181 5.37 -1.36 9.60
CA GLU A 181 5.11 -1.93 8.28
C GLU A 181 3.78 -2.70 8.28
N VAL A 182 3.49 -3.44 9.35
CA VAL A 182 2.20 -4.13 9.52
C VAL A 182 1.05 -3.12 9.56
N GLU A 183 1.16 -2.07 10.36
CA GLU A 183 0.11 -1.05 10.47
C GLU A 183 -0.09 -0.30 9.14
N MET A 184 1.01 0.04 8.44
CA MET A 184 0.95 0.67 7.13
C MET A 184 0.30 -0.24 6.08
N PHE A 185 0.60 -1.54 6.12
CA PHE A 185 -0.06 -2.53 5.26
C PHE A 185 -1.55 -2.59 5.53
N MET A 186 -1.97 -2.67 6.79
CA MET A 186 -3.39 -2.69 7.18
C MET A 186 -4.10 -1.41 6.75
N TYR A 187 -3.49 -0.25 6.97
CA TYR A 187 -4.01 1.04 6.49
C TYR A 187 -4.22 1.02 4.96
N GLN A 188 -3.21 0.56 4.21
CA GLN A 188 -3.30 0.48 2.76
C GLN A 188 -4.41 -0.46 2.29
N GLU A 189 -4.57 -1.64 2.90
CA GLU A 189 -5.64 -2.58 2.56
C GLU A 189 -7.01 -2.00 2.88
N ASN A 190 -7.18 -1.32 4.02
CA ASN A 190 -8.43 -0.66 4.38
C ASN A 190 -8.82 0.43 3.37
N VAL A 191 -7.86 1.26 2.95
CA VAL A 191 -8.07 2.27 1.90
C VAL A 191 -8.44 1.61 0.57
N ASN A 192 -7.77 0.52 0.19
CA ASN A 192 -8.08 -0.20 -1.04
C ASN A 192 -9.50 -0.77 -1.01
N HIS A 193 -9.87 -1.42 0.09
CA HIS A 193 -11.18 -2.01 0.28
C HIS A 193 -12.28 -0.95 0.15
N TYR A 194 -12.13 0.18 0.86
CA TYR A 194 -13.06 1.30 0.76
C TYR A 194 -13.25 1.78 -0.69
N VAL A 195 -12.14 1.99 -1.41
CA VAL A 195 -12.18 2.47 -2.81
C VAL A 195 -12.83 1.44 -3.73
N ILE A 196 -12.53 0.16 -3.56
CA ILE A 196 -13.14 -0.92 -4.34
C ILE A 196 -14.66 -0.93 -4.11
N THR A 197 -15.12 -0.80 -2.86
CA THR A 197 -16.55 -0.75 -2.53
C THR A 197 -17.25 0.42 -3.21
N GLU A 198 -16.67 1.63 -3.14
CA GLU A 198 -17.22 2.82 -3.79
C GLU A 198 -17.31 2.69 -5.32
N GLU A 199 -16.24 2.18 -5.96
CA GLU A 199 -16.21 2.02 -7.41
C GLU A 199 -17.18 0.93 -7.88
N TYR A 200 -17.36 -0.16 -7.12
CA TYR A 200 -18.41 -1.15 -7.40
C TYR A 200 -19.81 -0.53 -7.36
N GLY A 201 -20.09 0.35 -6.39
CA GLY A 201 -21.37 1.05 -6.30
C GLY A 201 -21.68 1.86 -7.56
N LYS A 202 -20.70 2.64 -8.05
CA LYS A 202 -20.84 3.45 -9.26
C LYS A 202 -21.10 2.63 -10.52
N ILE A 203 -20.49 1.44 -10.63
CA ILE A 203 -20.71 0.54 -11.77
C ILE A 203 -22.17 0.08 -11.82
N HIS A 204 -22.73 -0.34 -10.68
CA HIS A 204 -24.11 -0.84 -10.62
C HIS A 204 -25.14 0.26 -10.87
N GLU A 205 -24.96 1.46 -10.31
CA GLU A 205 -25.84 2.62 -10.59
C GLU A 205 -25.87 3.01 -12.07
N GLY A 206 -24.74 2.84 -12.78
CA GLY A 206 -24.62 3.10 -14.21
C GLY A 206 -25.23 2.02 -15.10
N GLU A 207 -25.35 0.79 -14.61
CA GLU A 207 -26.05 -0.31 -15.31
C GLU A 207 -27.57 -0.22 -15.12
N ASP A 208 -28.06 0.18 -13.93
CA ASP A 208 -29.49 0.34 -13.64
C ASP A 208 -30.14 1.58 -14.32
N SER A 209 -29.33 2.56 -14.73
CA SER A 209 -29.79 3.77 -15.45
C SER A 209 -29.84 3.63 -16.99
N LYS A 210 -29.60 2.44 -17.54
CA LYS A 210 -29.65 2.17 -18.99
C LYS A 210 -30.76 1.19 -19.37
#